data_AF-A0A4R6TDW5-F1
#
_entry.id   AF-A0A4R6TDW5-F1
#
_cell.length_a   1.000
_cell.length_b   1.000
_cell.length_c   1.000
_cell.angle_alpha   90.00
_cell.angle_beta   90.00
_cell.angle_gamma   90.00
#
_symmetry.space_group_name_H-M   'P 1'
#
loop_
_entity.id
_entity.type
_entity.pdbx_description
1 polymer ?
#
loop_
_entity_poly.entity_id
_entity_poly.type
_entity_poly.pdbx_seq_one_letter_code
_entity_poly.pdbx_strand_id
1 'polypeptide(L)' 'MKKSILNLGKALNKTEKIQINGGKRQCITPWSNGECTEFGLQCAEIECQLGPF' A
#
# COMPACT_ATOMS: atom_id res chain seq x y z
N MET A 1 -14.33 26.52 13.35
CA MET A 1 -14.37 26.02 11.95
C MET A 1 -14.84 24.59 11.94
N LYS A 2 -15.99 24.30 11.29
CA LYS A 2 -16.54 22.95 11.17
C LYS A 2 -15.61 22.13 10.26
N LYS A 3 -14.86 21.17 10.82
CA LYS A 3 -14.12 20.18 10.03
C LYS A 3 -15.11 19.12 9.56
N SER A 4 -15.94 19.47 8.58
CA SER A 4 -16.70 18.50 7.81
C SER A 4 -15.69 17.73 6.97
N ILE A 5 -15.16 16.65 7.54
CA ILE A 5 -14.47 15.62 6.76
C ILE A 5 -15.57 15.01 5.89
N LEU A 6 -15.75 15.61 4.72
CA LEU A 6 -16.64 15.21 3.65
C LEU A 6 -16.52 13.70 3.47
N ASN A 7 -17.66 13.01 3.39
CA ASN A 7 -17.82 11.61 3.02
C ASN A 7 -16.64 11.07 2.20
N LEU A 8 -15.66 10.43 2.85
CA LEU A 8 -14.39 9.95 2.27
C LEU A 8 -14.58 8.68 1.42
N GLY A 9 -15.68 8.61 0.66
CA GLY A 9 -16.09 7.44 -0.11
C GLY A 9 -16.90 6.42 0.70
N LYS A 10 -17.42 5.41 -0.01
CA LYS A 10 -18.17 4.30 0.58
C LYS A 10 -17.22 3.49 1.46
N ALA A 11 -17.57 3.32 2.74
CA ALA A 11 -16.88 2.37 3.59
C ALA A 11 -17.10 0.95 3.03
N LEU A 12 -16.02 0.35 2.51
CA LEU A 12 -16.08 -1.00 1.95
C LEU A 12 -16.26 -2.02 3.07
N ASN A 13 -17.18 -2.96 2.86
CA ASN A 13 -17.33 -4.10 3.75
C ASN A 13 -16.16 -5.10 3.56
N LYS A 14 -16.05 -6.10 4.43
CA LYS A 14 -14.94 -7.07 4.38
C LYS A 14 -14.80 -7.75 3.01
N THR A 15 -15.92 -8.11 2.39
CA THR A 15 -15.96 -8.78 1.09
C THR A 15 -15.47 -7.86 -0.03
N GLU A 16 -15.89 -6.60 -0.03
CA GLU A 16 -15.47 -5.59 -1.00
C GLU A 16 -13.98 -5.25 -0.86
N LYS A 17 -13.45 -5.22 0.38
CA LYS A 17 -12.01 -5.03 0.60
C LYS A 17 -11.17 -6.19 0.05
N ILE A 18 -11.67 -7.42 0.14
CA ILE A 18 -10.99 -8.62 -0.41
C ILE A 18 -10.95 -8.58 -1.94
N GLN A 19 -11.94 -7.96 -2.58
CA GLN A 19 -12.02 -7.85 -4.05
C GLN A 19 -11.13 -6.75 -4.64
N ILE A 20 -10.48 -5.93 -3.80
CA ILE A 20 -9.51 -4.95 -4.27
C ILE A 20 -8.27 -5.69 -4.76
N ASN A 21 -8.22 -5.90 -6.08
CA ASN A 21 -7.09 -6.49 -6.78
C ASN A 21 -6.31 -5.37 -7.49
N GLY A 22 -5.00 -5.29 -7.24
CA GLY A 22 -4.12 -4.27 -7.81
C GLY A 22 -3.30 -3.54 -6.75
N GLY A 23 -2.54 -2.54 -7.19
CA GLY A 23 -1.57 -1.83 -6.33
C GLY A 23 -0.20 -2.51 -6.33
N LYS A 24 0.77 -1.81 -5.72
CA LYS A 24 2.11 -2.33 -5.54
C LYS A 24 2.15 -3.29 -4.34
N ARG A 25 2.99 -4.33 -4.42
CA ARG A 25 3.23 -5.33 -3.38
C ARG A 25 3.99 -4.69 -2.21
N GLN A 26 3.59 -5.01 -0.99
CA GLN A 26 4.39 -4.68 0.19
C GLN A 26 5.66 -5.56 0.20
N CYS A 27 6.82 -4.93 0.01
CA CYS A 27 8.13 -5.57 -0.01
C CYS A 27 8.91 -5.37 1.30
N ILE A 28 8.40 -4.56 2.22
CA ILE A 28 8.85 -4.53 3.63
C ILE A 28 7.78 -5.20 4.48
N THR A 29 8.07 -6.42 4.93
CA THR A 29 7.13 -7.22 5.72
C THR A 29 7.29 -6.93 7.22
N PRO A 30 6.28 -7.24 8.06
CA PRO A 30 6.41 -7.09 9.51
C PRO A 30 7.59 -7.87 10.13
N TRP A 31 8.07 -8.91 9.46
CA TRP A 31 9.17 -9.77 9.94
C TRP A 31 10.52 -9.41 9.35
N SER A 32 10.58 -8.50 8.37
CA SER A 32 11.85 -8.12 7.74
C SER A 32 12.60 -7.03 8.49
N ASN A 33 12.17 -6.66 9.71
CA ASN A 33 12.81 -5.64 10.54
C ASN A 33 13.05 -4.30 9.83
N GLY A 34 12.21 -3.95 8.86
CA GLY A 34 12.36 -2.74 8.05
C GLY A 34 13.21 -2.93 6.79
N GLU A 35 13.73 -4.12 6.53
CA GLU A 35 14.49 -4.42 5.31
C GLU A 35 13.57 -4.83 4.15
N CYS A 36 14.01 -4.55 2.92
CA CYS A 36 13.36 -5.02 1.71
C CYS A 36 13.55 -6.54 1.55
N THR A 37 12.47 -7.30 1.54
CA THR A 37 12.53 -8.74 1.26
C THR A 37 12.72 -9.03 -0.23
N GLU A 38 12.29 -8.11 -1.09
CA GLU A 38 12.40 -8.15 -2.54
C GLU A 38 12.61 -6.72 -3.06
N PHE A 39 13.25 -6.59 -4.23
CA PHE A 39 13.42 -5.31 -4.93
C PHE A 39 12.74 -5.36 -6.31
N GLY A 40 12.09 -4.27 -6.71
CA GLY A 40 11.53 -4.12 -8.06
C GLY A 40 10.40 -3.11 -8.19
N LEU A 41 9.98 -2.83 -9.42
CA LEU A 41 8.91 -1.86 -9.72
C LEU A 41 7.55 -2.25 -9.13
N GLN A 42 7.38 -3.53 -8.83
CA GLN A 42 6.21 -4.07 -8.14
C GLN A 42 6.11 -3.64 -6.68
N CYS A 43 7.19 -3.15 -6.05
CA CYS A 43 7.21 -2.84 -4.61
C CYS A 43 6.55 -1.51 -4.27
N ALA A 44 5.72 -1.48 -3.23
CA ALA A 44 5.01 -0.28 -2.77
C ALA A 44 5.98 0.74 -2.17
N GLU A 45 7.00 0.25 -1.49
CA GLU A 45 8.02 1.03 -0.81
C GLU A 45 9.03 1.58 -1.82
N ILE A 46 9.26 2.89 -1.79
CA ILE A 46 10.15 3.57 -2.75
C ILE A 46 11.59 3.09 -2.60
N GLU A 47 12.05 2.83 -1.38
CA GLU A 47 13.39 2.31 -1.10
C GLU A 47 13.64 0.90 -1.68
N CYS A 48 12.57 0.11 -1.86
CA CYS A 48 12.63 -1.22 -2.45
C CYS A 48 12.37 -1.19 -3.98
N GLN A 49 12.10 -0.03 -4.57
CA GLN A 49 11.93 0.10 -6.02
C GLN A 49 13.28 0.26 -6.69
N LEU A 50 13.56 -0.61 -7.67
CA LEU A 50 14.69 -0.45 -8.58
C LEU A 50 14.33 0.65 -9.60
N GLY A 51 14.54 1.91 -9.22
CA GLY A 51 14.40 3.07 -10.10
C GLY A 51 15.67 3.35 -10.92
N PRO A 52 15.57 4.11 -12.02
CA PRO A 52 16.75 4.56 -12.74
C PRO A 52 17.53 5.54 -11.86
N PHE A 53 18.84 5.38 -11.81
CA PHE A 53 19.79 6.28 -11.15
C PHE A 53 19.70 7.71 -11.68
#